data_AF-A0A0G0PMT3-F1
#
_entry.id   AF-A0A0G0PMT3-F1
#
_cell.length_a   1.000
_cell.length_b   1.000
_cell.length_c   1.000
_cell.angle_alpha   90.00
_cell.angle_beta   90.00
_cell.angle_gamma   90.00
#
_symmetry.space_group_name_H-M   'P 1'
#
loop_
_entity.id
_entity.type
_entity.pdbx_description
1 polymer ?
#
loop_
_entity_poly.entity_id
_entity_poly.type
_entity_poly.pdbx_seq_one_letter_code
_entity_poly.pdbx_strand_id
1 'polypeptide(L)'
;MKRKYYPTKGFTLIELLIVIAIIAILAIIIVIAINPGKILAKSRDSQRFSDLTTMATAINLYLADNHDFTGLVGPYTSIDAGFANDNARKLNDGTGWIPVDFTVVSSGAPLAALPLDPYQNTDAAYYYRFGVDVANKTYELDATFESTDNTPKHSADGGNNAGRYEVGTDLTLLGV
;
A
#
# COMPACT_ATOMS: atom_id res chain seq x y z
N MET A 1 73.10 0.21 20.72
CA MET A 1 72.01 0.71 19.86
C MET A 1 70.79 1.00 20.74
N LYS A 2 70.44 2.27 21.01
CA LYS A 2 69.30 2.61 21.89
C LYS A 2 68.06 2.89 21.05
N ARG A 3 67.01 2.06 21.18
CA ARG A 3 65.71 2.22 20.51
C ARG A 3 64.92 3.33 21.23
N LYS A 4 64.51 4.38 20.50
CA LYS A 4 63.61 5.42 21.01
C LYS A 4 62.19 4.84 21.10
N TYR A 5 61.64 4.77 22.31
CA TYR A 5 60.22 4.47 22.54
C TYR A 5 59.41 5.75 22.36
N TYR A 6 58.43 5.71 21.46
CA TYR A 6 57.42 6.76 21.33
C TYR A 6 56.19 6.33 22.15
N PRO A 7 55.79 7.09 23.18
CA PRO A 7 54.60 6.77 23.95
C PRO A 7 53.36 6.88 23.06
N THR A 8 52.60 5.79 22.95
CA THR A 8 51.29 5.80 22.30
C THR A 8 50.33 6.57 23.20
N LYS A 9 49.77 7.69 22.72
CA LYS A 9 48.74 8.43 23.45
C LYS A 9 47.49 7.55 23.55
N GLY A 10 47.08 7.24 24.78
CA GLY A 10 45.84 6.52 25.07
C GLY A 10 44.65 7.48 25.15
N PHE A 11 43.45 6.94 24.93
CA PHE A 11 42.19 7.66 25.10
C PHE A 11 41.98 8.05 26.56
N THR A 12 41.55 9.29 26.82
CA THR A 12 41.20 9.75 28.18
C THR A 12 39.72 9.50 28.47
N LEU A 13 39.38 9.34 29.75
CA LEU A 13 37.99 9.20 30.19
C LEU A 13 37.15 10.45 29.88
N ILE A 14 37.76 11.64 29.93
CA ILE A 14 37.08 12.89 29.62
C ILE A 14 36.75 13.00 28.11
N GLU A 15 37.65 12.54 27.24
CA GLU A 15 37.38 12.47 25.80
C GLU A 15 36.20 11.52 25.51
N LEU A 16 36.14 10.35 26.16
CA LEU A 16 35.02 9.43 26.00
C LEU A 16 33.70 10.02 26.51
N LEU A 17 33.74 10.73 27.64
CA LEU A 17 32.55 11.38 28.24
C LEU A 17 31.98 12.47 27.32
N ILE A 18 32.84 13.29 26.73
CA ILE A 18 32.41 14.35 25.79
C ILE A 18 31.80 13.72 24.53
N VAL A 19 32.37 12.63 24.02
CA VAL A 19 31.85 11.95 22.83
C VAL A 19 30.45 11.39 23.06
N ILE A 20 30.19 10.70 24.17
CA ILE A 20 28.85 10.17 24.46
C ILE A 20 27.83 11.29 24.68
N ALA A 21 28.23 12.43 25.26
CA ALA A 21 27.37 13.60 25.43
C ALA A 21 26.97 14.20 24.07
N ILE A 22 27.92 14.34 23.14
CA ILE A 22 27.64 14.84 21.79
C ILE A 22 26.73 13.86 21.02
N ILE A 23 26.98 12.55 21.10
CA ILE A 23 26.15 11.53 20.44
C ILE A 23 24.70 11.59 20.95
N ALA A 24 24.49 11.75 22.26
CA ALA A 24 23.15 11.84 22.84
C ALA A 24 22.36 13.04 22.30
N ILE A 25 23.01 14.21 22.17
CA ILE A 25 22.37 15.43 21.64
C ILE A 25 22.04 15.24 20.15
N LEU A 26 22.97 14.72 19.35
CA LEU A 26 22.76 14.51 17.93
C LEU A 26 21.64 13.49 17.65
N ALA A 27 21.54 12.43 18.45
CA ALA A 27 20.50 11.41 18.30
C ALA A 27 19.08 11.99 18.43
N ILE A 28 18.86 12.90 19.39
CA ILE A 28 17.54 13.55 19.59
C ILE A 28 17.16 14.40 18.37
N ILE A 29 18.11 15.20 17.85
CA ILE A 29 17.88 16.08 16.70
C ILE A 29 17.50 15.25 15.46
N ILE A 30 18.18 14.13 15.23
CA ILE A 30 17.95 13.25 14.08
C ILE A 30 16.53 12.66 14.12
N VAL A 31 16.06 12.18 15.26
CA VAL A 31 14.72 11.57 15.38
C VAL A 31 13.61 12.58 15.07
N ILE A 32 13.75 13.81 15.56
CA ILE A 32 12.79 14.90 15.29
C ILE A 32 12.81 15.28 13.80
N ALA A 33 13.99 15.31 13.18
CA ALA A 33 14.15 15.70 11.78
C ALA A 33 13.56 14.69 10.78
N ILE A 34 13.65 13.39 11.07
CA ILE A 34 13.31 12.32 10.11
C ILE A 34 11.81 11.96 10.11
N ASN A 35 11.07 12.26 11.19
CA ASN A 35 9.65 11.90 11.37
C ASN A 35 9.33 10.47 10.87
N PRO A 36 9.68 9.43 11.66
CA PRO A 36 9.56 8.03 11.23
C PRO A 36 8.14 7.64 10.82
N GLY A 37 7.10 8.25 11.44
CA GLY A 37 5.70 8.02 11.06
C GLY A 37 5.42 8.39 9.60
N LYS A 38 5.97 9.52 9.13
CA LYS A 38 5.82 9.96 7.74
C LYS A 38 6.49 9.00 6.75
N ILE A 39 7.65 8.45 7.10
CA ILE A 39 8.36 7.48 6.24
C ILE A 39 7.58 6.18 6.14
N LEU A 40 7.05 5.69 7.26
CA LEU A 40 6.23 4.47 7.27
C LEU A 40 4.94 4.65 6.47
N ALA A 41 4.26 5.80 6.60
CA ALA A 41 3.09 6.14 5.79
C ALA A 41 3.40 6.12 4.28
N LYS A 42 4.52 6.73 3.86
CA LYS A 42 4.97 6.69 2.46
C LYS A 42 5.27 5.27 1.97
N SER A 43 5.87 4.43 2.82
CA SER A 43 6.14 3.03 2.49
C SER A 43 4.83 2.26 2.25
N ARG A 44 3.84 2.44 3.13
CA ARG A 44 2.52 1.82 2.98
C ARG A 44 1.76 2.34 1.77
N ASP A 45 1.82 3.64 1.48
CA ASP A 45 1.21 4.20 0.27
C ASP A 45 1.85 3.66 -1.00
N SER A 46 3.17 3.43 -0.99
CA SER A 46 3.87 2.80 -2.11
C SER A 46 3.38 1.37 -2.33
N GLN A 47 3.09 0.65 -1.24
CA GLN A 47 2.46 -0.67 -1.31
C GLN A 47 1.03 -0.60 -1.84
N ARG A 48 0.18 0.32 -1.33
CA ARG A 48 -1.18 0.52 -1.84
C ARG A 48 -1.22 0.83 -3.33
N PHE A 49 -0.32 1.68 -3.79
CA PHE A 49 -0.18 1.99 -5.22
C PHE A 49 0.17 0.74 -6.05
N SER A 50 1.12 -0.07 -5.57
CA SER A 50 1.51 -1.32 -6.22
C SER A 50 0.36 -2.34 -6.24
N ASP A 51 -0.36 -2.45 -5.13
CA ASP A 51 -1.51 -3.34 -4.96
C ASP A 51 -2.62 -2.96 -5.96
N LEU A 52 -3.01 -1.68 -6.00
CA LEU A 52 -3.99 -1.15 -6.96
C LEU A 52 -3.59 -1.42 -8.41
N THR A 53 -2.33 -1.16 -8.77
CA THR A 53 -1.82 -1.38 -10.13
C THR A 53 -1.85 -2.86 -10.51
N THR A 54 -1.52 -3.74 -9.56
CA THR A 54 -1.49 -5.19 -9.80
C THR A 54 -2.91 -5.75 -9.92
N MET A 55 -3.85 -5.30 -9.08
CA MET A 55 -5.26 -5.65 -9.19
C MET A 55 -5.87 -5.16 -10.51
N ALA A 56 -5.59 -3.92 -10.93
CA ALA A 56 -6.03 -3.40 -12.22
C ALA A 56 -5.49 -4.25 -13.38
N THR A 57 -4.22 -4.64 -13.33
CA THR A 57 -3.61 -5.53 -14.33
C THR A 57 -4.30 -6.89 -14.36
N ALA A 58 -4.60 -7.48 -13.20
CA ALA A 58 -5.28 -8.76 -13.10
C ALA A 58 -6.71 -8.71 -13.66
N ILE A 59 -7.47 -7.65 -13.36
CA ILE A 59 -8.82 -7.45 -13.88
C ILE A 59 -8.78 -7.23 -15.40
N ASN A 60 -7.82 -6.46 -15.90
CA ASN A 60 -7.65 -6.27 -17.35
C ASN A 60 -7.32 -7.58 -18.07
N LEU A 61 -6.50 -8.46 -17.47
CA LEU A 61 -6.24 -9.80 -18.02
C LEU A 61 -7.49 -10.67 -18.02
N TYR A 62 -8.29 -10.64 -16.95
CA TYR A 62 -9.57 -11.35 -16.87
C TYR A 62 -10.54 -10.90 -17.98
N LEU A 63 -10.68 -9.60 -18.20
CA LEU A 63 -11.52 -9.06 -19.29
C LEU A 63 -10.96 -9.37 -20.69
N ALA A 64 -9.63 -9.33 -20.85
CA ALA A 64 -8.97 -9.67 -22.11
C ALA A 64 -9.13 -11.15 -22.48
N ASP A 65 -9.35 -12.02 -21.50
CA ASP A 65 -9.63 -13.45 -21.69
C ASP A 65 -11.14 -13.74 -21.92
N ASN A 66 -11.89 -12.73 -22.36
CA ASN A 66 -13.33 -12.77 -22.69
C ASN A 66 -14.28 -13.06 -21.52
N HIS A 67 -13.82 -12.91 -20.29
CA HIS A 67 -14.71 -12.93 -19.13
C HIS A 67 -15.35 -11.55 -18.91
N ASP A 68 -16.34 -11.49 -18.02
CA ASP A 68 -17.00 -10.25 -17.66
C ASP A 68 -17.49 -10.26 -16.22
N PHE A 69 -18.22 -9.21 -15.86
CA PHE A 69 -18.71 -8.96 -14.51
C PHE A 69 -20.17 -9.39 -14.31
N THR A 70 -20.69 -10.30 -15.16
CA THR A 70 -22.08 -10.74 -15.08
C THR A 70 -22.43 -11.24 -13.68
N GLY A 71 -23.51 -10.71 -13.11
CA GLY A 71 -24.00 -11.11 -11.78
C GLY A 71 -23.35 -10.35 -10.62
N LEU A 72 -22.37 -9.50 -10.86
CA LEU A 72 -21.79 -8.65 -9.82
C LEU A 72 -22.64 -7.41 -9.55
N VAL A 73 -22.79 -7.05 -8.28
CA VAL A 73 -23.44 -5.82 -7.82
C VAL A 73 -22.53 -5.17 -6.77
N GLY A 74 -21.70 -4.22 -7.21
CA GLY A 74 -20.81 -3.45 -6.34
C GLY A 74 -21.52 -2.32 -5.57
N PRO A 75 -20.78 -1.54 -4.75
CA PRO A 75 -19.33 -1.65 -4.54
C PRO A 75 -18.95 -2.73 -3.53
N TYR A 76 -17.73 -3.24 -3.67
CA TYR A 76 -17.11 -4.20 -2.76
C TYR A 76 -15.93 -3.56 -2.03
N THR A 77 -15.60 -4.08 -0.85
CA THR A 77 -14.60 -3.50 0.03
C THR A 77 -13.72 -4.57 0.67
N SER A 78 -12.42 -4.30 0.79
CA SER A 78 -11.46 -5.20 1.45
C SER A 78 -11.56 -5.28 2.99
N ILE A 79 -12.47 -4.51 3.60
CA ILE A 79 -12.77 -4.62 5.04
C ILE A 79 -13.41 -5.97 5.37
N ASP A 80 -13.36 -6.35 6.64
CA ASP A 80 -13.77 -7.68 7.12
C ASP A 80 -15.29 -7.95 7.12
N ALA A 81 -16.10 -7.02 6.61
CA ALA A 81 -17.54 -7.09 6.69
C ALA A 81 -18.08 -8.22 5.81
N GLY A 82 -18.24 -9.42 6.38
CA GLY A 82 -18.83 -10.59 5.71
C GLY A 82 -17.88 -11.77 5.48
N PHE A 83 -16.59 -11.62 5.81
CA PHE A 83 -15.61 -12.71 5.68
C PHE A 83 -15.33 -13.38 7.02
N ALA A 84 -15.03 -14.69 6.99
CA ALA A 84 -14.73 -15.44 8.21
C ALA A 84 -13.35 -15.10 8.81
N ASN A 85 -12.42 -14.62 7.97
CA ASN A 85 -11.05 -14.22 8.33
C ASN A 85 -10.33 -13.59 7.11
N ASP A 86 -9.12 -13.08 7.33
CA ASP A 86 -8.23 -12.55 6.29
C ASP A 86 -7.97 -13.52 5.13
N ASN A 87 -7.80 -14.82 5.38
CA ASN A 87 -7.54 -15.76 4.29
C ASN A 87 -8.75 -15.87 3.35
N ALA A 88 -9.97 -15.83 3.90
CA ALA A 88 -11.20 -15.89 3.11
C ALA A 88 -11.34 -14.67 2.19
N ARG A 89 -11.11 -13.45 2.69
CA ARG A 89 -11.18 -12.25 1.83
C ARG A 89 -10.07 -12.17 0.80
N LYS A 90 -8.94 -12.85 1.01
CA LYS A 90 -7.80 -12.87 0.09
C LYS A 90 -7.91 -13.90 -1.03
N LEU A 91 -8.96 -14.71 -1.05
CA LEU A 91 -9.16 -15.71 -2.11
C LEU A 91 -9.33 -15.03 -3.47
N ASN A 92 -8.80 -15.68 -4.51
CA ASN A 92 -8.79 -15.21 -5.90
C ASN A 92 -9.72 -16.04 -6.79
N ASP A 93 -10.61 -16.83 -6.20
CA ASP A 93 -11.52 -17.79 -6.85
C ASP A 93 -12.96 -17.24 -6.97
N GLY A 94 -13.12 -15.92 -6.90
CA GLY A 94 -14.41 -15.25 -6.91
C GLY A 94 -15.12 -15.20 -5.54
N THR A 95 -14.55 -15.82 -4.50
CA THR A 95 -15.11 -15.77 -3.14
C THR A 95 -14.42 -14.78 -2.22
N GLY A 96 -13.38 -14.08 -2.69
CA GLY A 96 -12.69 -13.02 -1.95
C GLY A 96 -13.42 -11.66 -2.00
N TRP A 97 -12.76 -10.62 -1.49
CA TRP A 97 -13.34 -9.27 -1.43
C TRP A 97 -13.53 -8.61 -2.81
N ILE A 98 -12.76 -9.05 -3.80
CA ILE A 98 -13.09 -8.85 -5.22
C ILE A 98 -13.76 -10.15 -5.68
N PRO A 99 -15.06 -10.14 -6.00
CA PRO A 99 -15.79 -11.33 -6.43
C PRO A 99 -15.57 -11.63 -7.91
N VAL A 100 -14.32 -11.66 -8.33
CA VAL A 100 -13.87 -12.06 -9.67
C VAL A 100 -13.05 -13.33 -9.50
N ASP A 101 -13.42 -14.38 -10.23
CA ASP A 101 -12.64 -15.60 -10.27
C ASP A 101 -11.44 -15.42 -11.20
N PHE A 102 -10.27 -15.17 -10.63
CA PHE A 102 -9.04 -15.04 -11.39
C PHE A 102 -8.45 -16.39 -11.79
N THR A 103 -8.96 -17.51 -11.25
CA THR A 103 -8.44 -18.85 -11.54
C THR A 103 -8.86 -19.37 -12.92
N VAL A 104 -9.90 -18.78 -13.52
CA VAL A 104 -10.39 -19.14 -14.86
C VAL A 104 -9.61 -18.49 -16.00
N VAL A 105 -8.69 -17.57 -15.69
CA VAL A 105 -7.85 -16.91 -16.70
C VAL A 105 -6.95 -17.95 -17.38
N SER A 106 -7.06 -18.07 -18.70
CA SER A 106 -6.42 -19.13 -19.50
C SER A 106 -4.89 -19.13 -19.44
N SER A 107 -4.27 -17.97 -19.23
CA SER A 107 -2.82 -17.82 -19.04
C SER A 107 -2.34 -18.14 -17.61
N GLY A 108 -3.25 -18.53 -16.73
CA GLY A 108 -3.02 -18.77 -15.31
C GLY A 108 -3.47 -17.60 -14.45
N ALA A 109 -3.72 -17.86 -13.16
CA ALA A 109 -4.20 -16.85 -12.23
C ALA A 109 -3.20 -15.67 -12.11
N PRO A 110 -3.58 -14.43 -12.49
CA PRO A 110 -2.68 -13.28 -12.49
C PRO A 110 -2.26 -12.83 -11.08
N LEU A 111 -2.96 -13.29 -10.05
CA LEU A 111 -2.72 -13.01 -8.64
C LEU A 111 -2.86 -14.30 -7.85
N ALA A 112 -1.95 -14.54 -6.90
CA ALA A 112 -2.04 -15.69 -5.98
C ALA A 112 -2.98 -15.44 -4.79
N ALA A 113 -3.21 -14.17 -4.44
CA ALA A 113 -4.12 -13.74 -3.39
C ALA A 113 -4.46 -12.26 -3.60
N LEU A 114 -5.66 -11.85 -3.20
CA LEU A 114 -6.03 -10.44 -3.18
C LEU A 114 -5.24 -9.70 -2.09
N PRO A 115 -4.74 -8.48 -2.36
CA PRO A 115 -4.08 -7.68 -1.34
C PRO A 115 -5.11 -7.17 -0.32
N LEU A 116 -4.63 -6.92 0.89
CA LEU A 116 -5.34 -6.18 1.94
C LEU A 116 -4.48 -4.97 2.31
N ASP A 117 -5.12 -3.92 2.83
CA ASP A 117 -4.41 -2.72 3.24
C ASP A 117 -3.29 -3.07 4.25
N PRO A 118 -2.05 -2.54 4.05
CA PRO A 118 -0.93 -2.86 4.93
C PRO A 118 -1.10 -2.32 6.36
N TYR A 119 -1.97 -1.32 6.52
CA TYR A 119 -2.42 -0.84 7.81
C TYR A 119 -3.72 -1.58 8.16
N GLN A 120 -3.58 -2.83 8.62
CA GLN A 120 -4.69 -3.66 9.11
C GLN A 120 -5.25 -3.12 10.44
N ASN A 121 -5.78 -1.90 10.39
CA ASN A 121 -6.54 -1.33 11.49
C ASN A 121 -8.00 -1.74 11.29
N THR A 122 -8.66 -2.11 12.38
CA THR A 122 -10.12 -2.18 12.48
C THR A 122 -10.80 -0.83 12.17
N ASP A 123 -10.06 0.27 12.06
CA ASP A 123 -10.54 1.55 11.55
C ASP A 123 -10.84 1.47 10.05
N ALA A 124 -12.09 1.78 9.72
CA ALA A 124 -12.63 1.90 8.37
C ALA A 124 -12.02 3.07 7.55
N ALA A 125 -10.82 3.55 7.86
CA ALA A 125 -10.18 4.67 7.18
C ALA A 125 -9.36 4.23 5.95
N TYR A 126 -8.67 3.08 6.03
CA TYR A 126 -7.76 2.60 4.99
C TYR A 126 -8.17 1.21 4.51
N TYR A 127 -8.72 1.16 3.30
CA TYR A 127 -9.15 -0.06 2.64
C TYR A 127 -9.29 0.17 1.14
N TYR A 128 -9.12 -0.90 0.39
CA TYR A 128 -9.40 -0.96 -1.05
C TYR A 128 -10.90 -1.11 -1.31
N ARG A 129 -11.40 -0.41 -2.34
CA ARG A 129 -12.76 -0.58 -2.89
C ARG A 129 -12.69 -1.08 -4.31
N PHE A 130 -13.73 -1.78 -4.75
CA PHE A 130 -13.92 -2.24 -6.11
C PHE A 130 -15.36 -1.95 -6.57
N GLY A 131 -15.49 -1.18 -7.64
CA GLY A 131 -16.74 -0.81 -8.30
C GLY A 131 -16.79 -1.37 -9.71
N VAL A 132 -17.99 -1.66 -10.22
CA VAL A 132 -18.15 -2.31 -11.52
C VAL A 132 -19.42 -1.86 -12.23
N ASP A 133 -19.29 -1.62 -13.54
CA ASP A 133 -20.41 -1.50 -14.47
C ASP A 133 -20.43 -2.73 -15.37
N VAL A 134 -21.41 -3.59 -15.13
CA VAL A 134 -21.60 -4.85 -15.85
C VAL A 134 -21.95 -4.61 -17.32
N ALA A 135 -22.71 -3.56 -17.63
CA ALA A 135 -23.17 -3.29 -18.99
C ALA A 135 -22.03 -2.81 -19.88
N ASN A 136 -21.17 -1.93 -19.35
CA ASN A 136 -20.04 -1.36 -20.09
C ASN A 136 -18.73 -2.15 -19.90
N LYS A 137 -18.72 -3.17 -19.04
CA LYS A 137 -17.52 -3.93 -18.66
C LYS A 137 -16.40 -3.03 -18.12
N THR A 138 -16.79 -1.94 -17.46
CA THR A 138 -15.85 -1.02 -16.82
C THR A 138 -15.79 -1.28 -15.32
N TYR A 139 -14.68 -0.88 -14.72
CA TYR A 139 -14.47 -1.04 -13.29
C TYR A 139 -13.63 0.09 -12.73
N GLU A 140 -13.69 0.19 -11.41
CA GLU A 140 -12.92 1.12 -10.61
C GLU A 140 -12.35 0.41 -9.38
N LEU A 141 -11.10 0.73 -9.04
CA LEU A 141 -10.47 0.40 -7.78
C LEU A 141 -9.97 1.69 -7.16
N ASP A 142 -10.11 1.82 -5.83
CA ASP A 142 -9.56 2.98 -5.15
C ASP A 142 -9.01 2.67 -3.76
N ALA A 143 -8.17 3.58 -3.26
CA ALA A 143 -7.67 3.57 -1.89
C ALA A 143 -7.38 4.98 -1.38
N THR A 144 -7.47 5.19 -0.07
CA THR A 144 -6.95 6.43 0.56
C THR A 144 -5.48 6.24 0.90
N PHE A 145 -4.62 7.20 0.51
CA PHE A 145 -3.24 7.27 0.97
C PHE A 145 -3.09 8.04 2.29
N GLU A 146 -2.17 7.58 3.14
CA GLU A 146 -1.91 8.13 4.46
C GLU A 146 -1.08 9.42 4.41
N SER A 147 -0.08 9.47 3.53
CA SER A 147 0.84 10.59 3.44
C SER A 147 0.20 11.73 2.65
N THR A 148 0.11 12.91 3.27
CA THR A 148 -0.31 14.15 2.61
C THR A 148 0.54 14.51 1.39
N ASP A 149 1.79 14.03 1.32
CA ASP A 149 2.65 14.20 0.14
C ASP A 149 2.10 13.48 -1.10
N ASN A 150 1.19 12.51 -0.92
CA ASN A 150 0.53 11.79 -2.01
C ASN A 150 -0.85 12.37 -2.36
N THR A 151 -1.37 13.36 -1.63
CA THR A 151 -2.63 14.04 -1.98
C THR A 151 -2.68 14.55 -3.43
N PRO A 152 -1.58 15.10 -4.01
CA PRO A 152 -1.59 15.50 -5.41
C PRO A 152 -1.83 14.34 -6.40
N LYS A 153 -1.57 13.08 -6.00
CA LYS A 153 -1.83 11.91 -6.84
C LYS A 153 -3.33 11.65 -6.98
N HIS A 154 -4.12 11.83 -5.92
CA HIS A 154 -5.58 11.70 -5.95
C HIS A 154 -6.24 12.75 -6.85
N SER A 155 -5.61 13.93 -6.99
CA SER A 155 -6.16 14.98 -7.85
C SER A 155 -5.71 14.87 -9.31
N ALA A 156 -4.81 13.94 -9.61
CA ALA A 156 -4.16 13.81 -10.92
C ALA A 156 -4.37 12.44 -11.57
N ASP A 157 -5.12 11.54 -10.94
CA ASP A 157 -5.49 10.23 -11.48
C ASP A 157 -6.64 10.31 -12.51
N GLY A 158 -7.38 11.42 -12.54
CA GLY A 158 -8.41 11.69 -13.52
C GLY A 158 -9.79 11.14 -13.13
N GLY A 159 -9.97 10.70 -11.88
CA GLY A 159 -11.25 10.23 -11.36
C GLY A 159 -12.09 11.32 -10.70
N ASN A 160 -13.12 10.89 -9.98
CA ASN A 160 -14.13 11.78 -9.40
C ASN A 160 -13.89 12.10 -7.92
N ASN A 161 -12.95 11.43 -7.24
CA ASN A 161 -12.76 11.51 -5.81
C ASN A 161 -11.35 11.98 -5.41
N ALA A 162 -11.19 13.28 -5.15
CA ALA A 162 -9.92 13.85 -4.69
C ALA A 162 -9.42 13.33 -3.32
N GLY A 163 -10.24 12.57 -2.57
CA GLY A 163 -9.88 11.92 -1.31
C GLY A 163 -9.24 10.54 -1.48
N ARG A 164 -9.29 9.96 -2.68
CA ARG A 164 -8.82 8.59 -2.96
C ARG A 164 -8.01 8.56 -4.24
N TYR A 165 -7.07 7.63 -4.31
CA TYR A 165 -6.35 7.33 -5.53
C TYR A 165 -7.16 6.30 -6.31
N GLU A 166 -7.56 6.65 -7.53
CA GLU A 166 -8.47 5.87 -8.37
C GLU A 166 -7.73 5.24 -9.55
N VAL A 167 -7.99 3.96 -9.84
CA VAL A 167 -7.48 3.24 -11.01
C VAL A 167 -8.57 2.36 -11.60
N GLY A 168 -8.54 2.15 -12.92
CA GLY A 168 -9.57 1.35 -13.59
C GLY A 168 -9.84 1.83 -15.00
N THR A 169 -10.98 1.40 -15.55
CA THR A 169 -11.43 1.79 -16.89
C THR A 169 -12.54 2.84 -16.87
N ASP A 170 -13.22 2.99 -15.73
CA ASP A 170 -14.15 4.10 -15.44
C ASP A 170 -13.94 4.51 -13.98
N LEU A 171 -13.50 5.74 -13.76
CA LEU A 171 -13.14 6.28 -12.45
C LEU A 171 -14.28 7.10 -11.83
N THR A 172 -15.52 6.76 -12.20
CA THR A 172 -16.73 7.45 -11.73
C THR A 172 -17.74 6.53 -11.04
N LEU A 173 -17.42 5.25 -10.93
CA LEU A 173 -18.28 4.19 -10.43
C LEU A 173 -18.38 4.19 -8.91
N LEU A 174 -17.26 4.50 -8.24
CA LEU A 174 -17.22 4.65 -6.81
C LEU A 174 -17.47 6.12 -6.49
N GLY A 175 -18.42 6.38 -5.59
CA GLY A 175 -18.77 7.74 -5.21
C GLY A 175 -17.64 8.45 -4.45
N VAL A 176 -17.82 9.77 -4.33
CA VAL A 176 -17.04 10.66 -3.45
C VAL A 176 -17.10 10.26 -1.99
#